data_AF-A0A507CD05-F1
#
_entry.id   AF-A0A507CD05-F1
#
_cell.length_a   1.000
_cell.length_b   1.000
_cell.length_c   1.000
_cell.angle_alpha   90.00
_cell.angle_beta   90.00
_cell.angle_gamma   90.00
#
_symmetry.space_group_name_H-M   'P 1'
#
loop_
_entity.id
_entity.type
_entity.pdbx_description
1 polymer ?
#
loop_
_entity_poly.entity_id
_entity_poly.type
_entity_poly.pdbx_seq_one_letter_code
_entity_poly.pdbx_strand_id
1 'polypeptide(L)'
;MSARTLTRIGALIFAAVVVYYTGSYIFQKGIVLQDSHPVVVSVDQPQQHQPEIQIGASKITKQQPVLTNTTSTTPVDTSSTPTCYYISGFDSCPHFQGAKHLGERLKKLPNVKVEVIGVSRPAWDFTRSNWQKEIPGASSHRTSPFTWQGCDDGGKSFIGGNDKFQAYIRSKHPQLFK
;
A
#
# COMPACT_ATOMS: atom_id res chain seq x y z
N MET A 1 49.08 16.74 3.41
CA MET A 1 48.20 15.92 2.54
C MET A 1 47.74 16.77 1.39
N SER A 2 47.84 16.28 0.14
CA SER A 2 47.46 17.06 -1.05
C SER A 2 45.95 17.12 -1.21
N ALA A 3 45.40 18.26 -1.64
CA ALA A 3 43.97 18.46 -1.87
C ALA A 3 43.35 17.38 -2.79
N ARG A 4 44.16 16.80 -3.69
CA ARG A 4 43.77 15.71 -4.60
C ARG A 4 43.47 14.38 -3.88
N THR A 5 44.04 14.17 -2.69
CA THR A 5 43.82 12.95 -1.88
C THR A 5 42.49 13.02 -1.13
N LEU A 6 42.11 14.20 -0.63
CA LEU A 6 40.85 14.42 0.08
C LEU A 6 39.62 14.25 -0.84
N THR A 7 39.71 14.72 -2.09
CA THR A 7 38.62 14.57 -3.07
C THR A 7 38.36 13.11 -3.43
N ARG A 8 39.41 12.29 -3.53
CA ARG A 8 39.28 10.85 -3.84
C ARG A 8 38.65 10.07 -2.68
N ILE A 9 39.01 10.40 -1.44
CA ILE A 9 38.39 9.79 -0.25
C ILE A 9 36.92 10.18 -0.14
N GLY A 10 36.58 11.46 -0.37
CA GLY A 10 35.19 11.93 -0.35
C GLY A 10 34.31 11.23 -1.39
N ALA A 11 34.82 11.02 -2.61
CA ALA A 11 34.09 10.31 -3.66
C ALA A 11 33.81 8.84 -3.32
N LEU A 12 34.77 8.16 -2.68
CA LEU A 12 34.60 6.76 -2.27
C LEU A 12 33.58 6.61 -1.13
N ILE A 13 33.58 7.54 -0.17
CA ILE A 13 32.59 7.56 0.91
C ILE A 13 31.18 7.80 0.35
N PHE A 14 31.03 8.74 -0.58
CA PHE A 14 29.73 9.02 -1.20
C PHE A 14 29.19 7.81 -1.97
N ALA A 15 30.04 7.12 -2.75
CA ALA A 15 29.65 5.92 -3.47
C ALA A 15 29.21 4.79 -2.52
N ALA A 16 29.93 4.57 -1.41
CA ALA A 16 29.58 3.55 -0.42
C ALA A 16 28.23 3.85 0.27
N VAL A 17 27.96 5.12 0.60
CA VAL A 17 26.68 5.53 1.20
C VAL A 17 25.53 5.34 0.23
N VAL A 18 25.70 5.67 -1.06
CA VAL A 18 24.66 5.46 -2.08
C VAL A 18 24.36 3.98 -2.29
N VAL A 19 25.38 3.11 -2.32
CA VAL A 19 25.18 1.66 -2.44
C VAL A 19 24.49 1.08 -1.20
N TYR A 20 24.87 1.52 0.00
CA TYR A 20 24.24 1.08 1.25
C TYR A 20 22.76 1.48 1.33
N TYR A 21 22.42 2.71 0.93
CA TYR A 21 21.03 3.19 0.95
C TYR A 21 20.17 2.58 -0.16
N THR A 22 20.72 2.35 -1.36
CA THR A 22 19.96 1.72 -2.45
C THR A 22 19.80 0.21 -2.25
N GLY A 23 20.81 -0.48 -1.72
CA GLY A 23 20.73 -1.91 -1.38
C GLY A 23 19.68 -2.23 -0.30
N SER A 24 19.55 -1.36 0.70
CA SER A 24 18.55 -1.50 1.77
C SER A 24 17.11 -1.34 1.28
N TYR A 25 16.90 -0.61 0.17
CA TYR A 25 15.57 -0.41 -0.44
C TYR A 25 15.05 -1.66 -1.18
N ILE A 26 15.94 -2.53 -1.64
CA ILE A 26 15.55 -3.75 -2.37
C ILE A 26 15.14 -4.87 -1.40
N PHE A 27 15.65 -4.86 -0.16
CA PHE A 27 15.39 -5.94 0.79
C PHE A 27 14.02 -5.85 1.51
N GLN A 28 13.33 -4.71 1.45
CA GLN A 28 12.02 -4.54 2.10
C GLN A 28 10.84 -4.91 1.18
N LYS A 29 11.07 -5.01 -0.13
CA LYS A 29 10.09 -5.57 -1.08
C LYS A 29 10.46 -7.01 -1.36
N GLY A 30 9.91 -7.92 -0.56
CA GLY A 30 10.05 -9.36 -0.75
C GLY A 30 9.69 -9.78 -2.17
N ILE A 31 10.71 -9.98 -2.99
CA ILE A 31 10.63 -10.79 -4.20
C ILE A 31 10.83 -12.22 -3.69
N VAL A 32 9.72 -12.94 -3.56
CA VAL A 32 9.71 -14.39 -3.40
C VAL A 32 10.22 -14.98 -4.72
N LEU A 33 11.52 -15.29 -4.77
CA LEU A 33 12.07 -16.21 -5.76
C LEU A 33 11.93 -17.62 -5.19
N GLN A 34 11.03 -18.35 -5.81
CA GLN A 34 10.67 -19.72 -5.49
C GLN A 34 11.63 -20.69 -6.18
N ASP A 35 12.09 -21.67 -5.39
CA ASP A 35 12.67 -22.97 -5.71
C ASP A 35 14.03 -23.09 -6.43
N SER A 36 15.07 -23.41 -5.64
CA SER A 36 15.96 -24.56 -5.89
C SER A 36 16.78 -24.93 -4.64
N HIS A 37 16.54 -26.11 -4.06
CA HIS A 37 17.37 -26.78 -3.04
C HIS A 37 18.65 -27.40 -3.68
N PRO A 38 19.55 -28.04 -2.92
CA PRO A 38 20.36 -27.51 -1.82
C PRO A 38 21.86 -27.82 -2.05
N VAL A 39 22.77 -26.99 -1.53
CA VAL A 39 24.18 -27.41 -1.35
C VAL A 39 24.57 -27.21 0.12
N VAL A 40 24.84 -28.34 0.74
CA VAL A 40 25.38 -28.52 2.09
C VAL A 40 26.80 -27.98 2.12
N VAL A 41 27.09 -26.99 2.98
CA VAL A 41 28.44 -26.81 3.53
C VAL A 41 28.32 -26.40 5.00
N SER A 42 28.73 -27.35 5.84
CA SER A 42 28.97 -27.25 7.28
C SER A 42 30.27 -26.49 7.51
N VAL A 43 30.28 -25.39 8.29
CA VAL A 43 31.50 -24.84 8.92
C VAL A 43 31.17 -24.20 10.26
N ASP A 44 32.07 -24.48 11.20
CA ASP A 44 32.07 -24.31 12.65
C ASP A 44 31.66 -22.98 13.27
N GLN A 45 31.11 -23.16 14.47
CA GLN A 45 30.83 -22.23 15.55
C GLN A 45 32.11 -21.76 16.26
N PRO A 46 32.10 -20.56 16.87
CA PRO A 46 32.43 -20.51 18.30
C PRO A 46 31.45 -19.67 19.13
N GLN A 47 31.16 -20.20 20.33
CA GLN A 47 30.38 -19.57 21.40
C GLN A 47 31.09 -18.33 21.96
N GLN A 48 30.35 -17.27 22.25
CA GLN A 48 30.64 -16.42 23.42
C GLN A 48 29.35 -15.90 24.09
N HIS A 49 29.08 -16.48 25.26
CA HIS A 49 28.65 -15.89 26.54
C HIS A 49 27.55 -14.80 26.58
N GLN A 50 26.44 -15.20 27.21
CA GLN A 50 25.41 -14.38 27.86
C GLN A 50 25.98 -13.48 28.98
N PRO A 51 25.17 -12.48 29.40
CA PRO A 51 24.62 -12.57 30.75
C PRO A 51 23.09 -12.51 30.81
N GLU A 52 22.63 -13.24 31.81
CA GLU A 52 21.29 -13.55 32.27
C GLU A 52 20.62 -12.37 32.97
N ILE A 53 19.35 -12.08 32.63
CA ILE A 53 18.42 -11.38 33.54
C ILE A 53 17.09 -12.13 33.49
N GLN A 54 16.85 -12.91 34.54
CA GLN A 54 15.53 -13.37 35.00
C GLN A 54 14.78 -12.15 35.59
N ILE A 55 13.46 -12.00 35.70
CA ILE A 55 12.38 -12.84 36.23
C ILE A 55 11.07 -12.12 35.84
N GLY A 56 9.97 -12.82 35.57
CA GLY A 56 8.64 -12.20 35.62
C GLY A 56 7.50 -13.00 35.01
N ALA A 57 7.09 -14.07 35.69
CA ALA A 57 5.96 -14.92 35.29
C ALA A 57 4.62 -14.15 35.22
N SER A 58 3.83 -14.42 34.18
CA SER A 58 2.37 -14.36 34.29
C SER A 58 1.70 -15.42 33.42
N LYS A 59 0.73 -16.06 34.07
CA LYS A 59 0.13 -17.35 33.81
C LYS A 59 -1.34 -17.10 33.50
N ILE A 60 -1.77 -17.17 32.24
CA ILE A 60 -3.20 -17.21 31.87
C ILE A 60 -3.31 -18.04 30.57
N THR A 61 -3.55 -19.34 30.67
CA THR A 61 -4.87 -20.01 30.56
C THR A 61 -5.26 -20.32 29.12
N LYS A 62 -5.14 -21.61 28.79
CA LYS A 62 -5.79 -22.29 27.67
C LYS A 62 -7.28 -21.94 27.62
N GLN A 63 -7.79 -21.59 26.45
CA GLN A 63 -9.10 -22.01 25.97
C GLN A 63 -9.18 -21.76 24.45
N GLN A 64 -9.15 -22.86 23.70
CA GLN A 64 -9.72 -22.92 22.36
C GLN A 64 -11.24 -22.74 22.46
N PRO A 65 -11.85 -21.90 21.64
CA PRO A 65 -13.21 -22.13 21.20
C PRO A 65 -13.18 -22.99 19.94
N VAL A 66 -13.55 -24.26 20.10
CA VAL A 66 -14.18 -25.04 19.03
C VAL A 66 -15.52 -24.36 18.76
N LEU A 67 -15.70 -23.81 17.56
CA LEU A 67 -17.04 -23.54 17.04
C LEU A 67 -17.22 -24.28 15.72
N THR A 68 -18.11 -25.25 15.83
CA THR A 68 -18.76 -26.10 14.84
C THR A 68 -19.23 -25.41 13.57
N ASN A 69 -18.93 -26.08 12.45
CA ASN A 69 -19.68 -26.19 11.20
C ASN A 69 -21.09 -25.59 11.22
N THR A 70 -21.38 -24.68 10.28
CA THR A 70 -22.54 -24.72 9.37
C THR A 70 -22.27 -23.71 8.26
N THR A 71 -21.48 -24.10 7.26
CA THR A 71 -21.46 -23.37 5.99
C THR A 71 -22.70 -23.83 5.22
N SER A 72 -23.81 -23.12 5.42
CA SER A 72 -24.95 -23.18 4.52
C SER A 72 -24.49 -22.69 3.15
N THR A 73 -24.19 -23.65 2.27
CA THR A 73 -24.03 -23.45 0.83
C THR A 73 -25.35 -22.92 0.28
N THR A 74 -25.49 -21.60 0.34
CA THR A 74 -26.47 -20.89 -0.48
C THR A 74 -25.85 -20.81 -1.88
N PRO A 75 -26.56 -21.18 -2.95
CA PRO A 75 -26.04 -21.10 -4.31
C PRO A 75 -25.71 -19.62 -4.59
N VAL A 76 -24.42 -19.30 -4.64
CA VAL A 76 -23.94 -17.97 -5.03
C VAL A 76 -24.22 -17.82 -6.51
N ASP A 77 -25.26 -17.04 -6.80
CA ASP A 77 -25.66 -16.68 -8.13
C ASP A 77 -24.56 -15.80 -8.77
N THR A 78 -23.76 -16.46 -9.61
CA THR A 78 -23.18 -16.00 -10.88
C THR A 78 -22.77 -14.51 -10.99
N SER A 79 -21.47 -14.29 -10.75
CA SER A 79 -20.59 -13.52 -11.66
C SER A 79 -20.93 -12.05 -11.96
N SER A 80 -21.06 -11.19 -10.94
CA SER A 80 -20.80 -9.76 -11.16
C SER A 80 -19.41 -9.40 -10.62
N THR A 81 -18.51 -9.01 -11.51
CA THR A 81 -17.20 -8.50 -11.11
C THR A 81 -17.40 -7.24 -10.27
N PRO A 82 -16.70 -7.10 -9.12
CA PRO A 82 -16.90 -5.96 -8.26
C PRO A 82 -16.50 -4.67 -8.99
N THR A 83 -17.18 -3.57 -8.69
CA THR A 83 -16.75 -2.24 -9.14
C THR A 83 -15.75 -1.67 -8.14
N CYS A 84 -14.52 -1.38 -8.58
CA CYS A 84 -13.48 -0.83 -7.72
C CYS A 84 -13.31 0.68 -7.93
N TYR A 85 -13.24 1.43 -6.83
CA TYR A 85 -12.92 2.85 -6.79
C TYR A 85 -11.70 3.09 -5.93
N TYR A 86 -10.87 4.05 -6.34
CA TYR A 86 -9.71 4.46 -5.57
C TYR A 86 -9.72 5.97 -5.39
N ILE A 87 -9.39 6.41 -4.18
CA ILE A 87 -9.42 7.81 -3.78
C ILE A 87 -8.09 8.10 -3.11
N SER A 88 -7.20 8.81 -3.81
CA SER A 88 -5.90 9.23 -3.26
C SER A 88 -5.89 10.73 -2.96
N GLY A 89 -5.31 11.14 -1.85
CA GLY A 89 -5.26 12.55 -1.47
C GLY A 89 -4.39 12.76 -0.23
N PHE A 90 -4.01 14.01 0.02
CA PHE A 90 -3.31 14.32 1.26
C PHE A 90 -4.29 14.62 2.39
N ASP A 91 -3.99 14.15 3.60
CA ASP A 91 -4.96 14.07 4.70
C ASP A 91 -5.55 15.42 5.13
N SER A 92 -4.78 16.51 5.05
CA SER A 92 -5.30 17.85 5.41
C SER A 92 -6.16 18.52 4.34
N CYS A 93 -6.39 17.88 3.19
CA CYS A 93 -7.18 18.47 2.09
C CYS A 93 -8.70 18.37 2.35
N PRO A 94 -9.45 19.47 2.40
CA PRO A 94 -10.92 19.42 2.58
C PRO A 94 -11.63 18.67 1.45
N HIS A 95 -11.19 18.83 0.19
CA HIS A 95 -11.75 18.10 -0.95
C HIS A 95 -11.48 16.59 -0.87
N PHE A 96 -10.34 16.18 -0.33
CA PHE A 96 -10.06 14.77 -0.10
C PHE A 96 -10.96 14.21 1.00
N GLN A 97 -11.18 14.94 2.09
CA GLN A 97 -12.11 14.52 3.13
C GLN A 97 -13.53 14.36 2.59
N GLY A 98 -13.99 15.28 1.73
CA GLY A 98 -15.27 15.14 1.03
C GLY A 98 -15.38 13.86 0.19
N ALA A 99 -14.37 13.58 -0.63
CA ALA A 99 -14.33 12.36 -1.42
C ALA A 99 -14.20 11.09 -0.55
N LYS A 100 -13.39 11.12 0.50
CA LYS A 100 -13.24 10.03 1.48
C LYS A 100 -14.56 9.68 2.14
N HIS A 101 -15.31 10.68 2.63
CA HIS A 101 -16.64 10.45 3.21
C HIS A 101 -17.61 9.81 2.21
N LEU A 102 -17.60 10.25 0.94
CA LEU A 102 -18.40 9.61 -0.09
C LEU A 102 -17.93 8.17 -0.37
N GLY A 103 -16.62 7.93 -0.36
CA GLY A 103 -16.01 6.59 -0.45
C GLY A 103 -16.47 5.65 0.66
N GLU A 104 -16.51 6.12 1.91
CA GLU A 104 -17.01 5.33 3.04
C GLU A 104 -18.51 4.98 2.92
N ARG A 105 -19.30 5.84 2.27
CA ARG A 105 -20.70 5.53 1.96
C ARG A 105 -20.81 4.50 0.83
N LEU A 106 -19.95 4.61 -0.19
CA LEU A 106 -19.87 3.67 -1.31
C LEU A 106 -19.50 2.25 -0.87
N LYS A 107 -18.59 2.10 0.09
CA LYS A 107 -18.18 0.78 0.65
C LYS A 107 -19.34 -0.04 1.21
N LYS A 108 -20.45 0.62 1.57
CA LYS A 108 -21.65 -0.04 2.11
C LYS A 108 -22.52 -0.68 1.03
N LEU A 109 -22.27 -0.38 -0.25
CA LEU A 109 -23.00 -0.97 -1.36
C LEU A 109 -22.48 -2.39 -1.65
N PRO A 110 -23.37 -3.32 -2.02
CA PRO A 110 -22.95 -4.64 -2.47
C PRO A 110 -22.11 -4.52 -3.75
N ASN A 111 -21.13 -5.41 -3.92
CA ASN A 111 -20.27 -5.50 -5.10
C ASN A 111 -19.48 -4.21 -5.44
N VAL A 112 -19.27 -3.32 -4.46
CA VAL A 112 -18.41 -2.15 -4.58
C VAL A 112 -17.21 -2.30 -3.65
N LYS A 113 -16.01 -2.11 -4.20
CA LYS A 113 -14.75 -2.01 -3.44
C LYS A 113 -14.26 -0.57 -3.52
N VAL A 114 -13.85 -0.01 -2.39
CA VAL A 114 -13.26 1.33 -2.36
C VAL A 114 -11.95 1.29 -1.58
N GLU A 115 -10.88 1.77 -2.18
CA GLU A 115 -9.61 2.01 -1.52
C GLU A 115 -9.39 3.50 -1.32
N VAL A 116 -8.99 3.88 -0.10
CA VAL A 116 -8.68 5.27 0.25
C VAL A 116 -7.21 5.33 0.62
N ILE A 117 -6.45 6.11 -0.13
CA ILE A 117 -5.00 6.25 0.02
C ILE A 117 -4.72 7.66 0.54
N GLY A 118 -4.56 7.77 1.86
CA GLY A 118 -4.10 9.01 2.50
C GLY A 118 -2.59 9.13 2.41
N VAL A 119 -2.10 10.31 2.03
CA VAL A 119 -0.66 10.61 2.05
C VAL A 119 -0.37 11.90 2.82
N SER A 120 0.88 12.06 3.26
CA SER A 120 1.31 13.33 3.84
C SER A 120 1.39 14.42 2.76
N ARG A 121 1.21 15.69 3.14
CA ARG A 121 1.32 16.82 2.21
C ARG A 121 2.69 16.86 1.49
N PRO A 122 3.84 16.61 2.15
CA PRO A 122 5.13 16.56 1.46
C PRO A 122 5.25 15.43 0.43
N ALA A 123 4.60 14.29 0.67
CA ALA A 123 4.62 13.16 -0.27
C ALA A 123 3.69 13.37 -1.48
N TRP A 124 2.73 14.30 -1.38
CA TRP A 124 1.65 14.47 -2.36
C TRP A 124 2.16 14.66 -3.79
N ASP A 125 3.13 15.53 -4.03
CA ASP A 125 3.57 15.84 -5.39
C ASP A 125 4.27 14.64 -6.04
N PHE A 126 5.09 13.91 -5.29
CA PHE A 126 5.72 12.67 -5.76
C PHE A 126 4.66 11.62 -6.05
N THR A 127 3.75 11.39 -5.10
CA THR A 127 2.61 10.50 -5.22
C THR A 127 1.82 10.85 -6.48
N ARG A 128 1.13 11.98 -6.53
CA ARG A 128 0.33 12.41 -7.67
C ARG A 128 1.04 12.23 -9.02
N SER A 129 2.32 12.55 -9.11
CA SER A 129 3.09 12.42 -10.37
C SER A 129 3.26 10.99 -10.86
N ASN A 130 3.31 9.99 -9.96
CA ASN A 130 3.32 8.58 -10.35
C ASN A 130 1.93 8.16 -10.87
N TRP A 131 0.86 8.61 -10.22
CA TRP A 131 -0.51 8.28 -10.62
C TRP A 131 -0.86 8.89 -11.98
N GLN A 132 -0.34 10.09 -12.29
CA GLN A 132 -0.44 10.72 -13.62
C GLN A 132 0.17 9.87 -14.75
N LYS A 133 1.20 9.07 -14.44
CA LYS A 133 1.88 8.21 -15.42
C LYS A 133 1.15 6.87 -15.56
N GLU A 134 0.65 6.32 -14.46
CA GLU A 134 0.05 4.99 -14.41
C GLU A 134 -1.41 4.96 -14.85
N ILE A 135 -2.16 6.06 -14.69
CA ILE A 135 -3.61 6.07 -14.90
C ILE A 135 -3.94 6.81 -16.21
N PRO A 136 -4.50 6.10 -17.22
CA PRO A 136 -4.92 6.72 -18.47
C PRO A 136 -5.89 7.89 -18.26
N GLY A 137 -5.65 8.99 -18.96
CA GLY A 137 -6.47 10.21 -18.90
C GLY A 137 -6.16 11.15 -17.73
N ALA A 138 -5.19 10.82 -16.86
CA ALA A 138 -4.92 11.60 -15.66
C ALA A 138 -3.73 12.58 -15.77
N SER A 139 -3.04 12.61 -16.92
CA SER A 139 -1.77 13.32 -17.13
C SER A 139 -1.82 14.83 -16.86
N SER A 140 -2.99 15.47 -16.95
CA SER A 140 -3.20 16.90 -16.70
C SER A 140 -3.74 17.22 -15.31
N HIS A 141 -4.15 16.23 -14.51
CA HIS A 141 -4.73 16.47 -13.19
C HIS A 141 -3.67 16.88 -12.18
N ARG A 142 -3.89 17.95 -11.41
CA ARG A 142 -2.88 18.51 -10.48
C ARG A 142 -3.33 18.59 -9.02
N THR A 143 -4.60 18.36 -8.74
CA THR A 143 -5.22 18.65 -7.44
C THR A 143 -5.55 17.40 -6.64
N SER A 144 -5.72 17.57 -5.33
CA SER A 144 -6.24 16.53 -4.44
C SER A 144 -7.76 16.69 -4.31
N PRO A 145 -8.55 15.61 -4.32
CA PRO A 145 -8.13 14.21 -4.47
C PRO A 145 -7.85 13.82 -5.92
N PHE A 146 -7.23 12.66 -6.10
CA PHE A 146 -7.01 11.96 -7.35
C PHE A 146 -7.87 10.69 -7.32
N THR A 147 -8.88 10.61 -8.19
CA THR A 147 -9.85 9.50 -8.17
C THR A 147 -9.89 8.75 -9.49
N TRP A 148 -10.02 7.43 -9.43
CA TRP A 148 -10.14 6.55 -10.59
C TRP A 148 -10.97 5.31 -10.26
N GLN A 149 -11.42 4.63 -11.31
CA GLN A 149 -12.09 3.33 -11.23
C GLN A 149 -11.28 2.24 -11.94
N GLY A 150 -11.61 0.99 -11.65
CA GLY A 150 -11.03 -0.21 -12.26
C GLY A 150 -10.30 -1.05 -11.22
N CYS A 151 -10.57 -2.35 -11.18
CA CYS A 151 -9.91 -3.30 -10.27
C CYS A 151 -8.51 -3.68 -10.79
N ASP A 152 -7.70 -4.35 -9.96
CA ASP A 152 -6.29 -4.67 -10.24
C ASP A 152 -6.05 -5.38 -11.59
N ASP A 153 -7.01 -6.20 -12.03
CA ASP A 153 -6.94 -6.97 -13.29
C ASP A 153 -7.59 -6.24 -14.49
N GLY A 154 -8.18 -5.07 -14.25
CA GLY A 154 -8.97 -4.31 -15.21
C GLY A 154 -8.28 -3.01 -15.66
N GLY A 155 -8.80 -2.43 -16.74
CA GLY A 155 -8.37 -1.09 -17.17
C GLY A 155 -8.69 -0.03 -16.12
N LYS A 156 -7.68 0.72 -15.69
CA LYS A 156 -7.86 1.92 -14.85
C LYS A 156 -8.43 3.05 -15.68
N SER A 157 -9.42 3.75 -15.14
CA SER A 157 -10.05 4.92 -15.80
C SER A 157 -10.12 6.09 -14.84
N PHE A 158 -9.46 7.18 -15.20
CA PHE A 158 -9.43 8.39 -14.40
C PHE A 158 -10.81 9.06 -14.33
N ILE A 159 -11.24 9.45 -13.12
CA ILE A 159 -12.52 10.13 -12.90
C ILE A 159 -12.31 11.64 -12.74
N GLY A 160 -11.32 12.06 -11.95
CA GLY A 160 -11.07 13.47 -11.67
C GLY A 160 -10.73 13.79 -10.21
N GLY A 161 -10.94 15.05 -9.86
CA GLY A 161 -10.96 15.53 -8.47
C GLY A 161 -12.31 15.32 -7.78
N ASN A 162 -12.47 15.93 -6.61
CA ASN A 162 -13.66 15.74 -5.76
C ASN A 162 -14.98 16.00 -6.51
N ASP A 163 -15.12 17.12 -7.21
CA ASP A 163 -16.40 17.49 -7.80
C ASP A 163 -16.82 16.54 -8.93
N LYS A 164 -15.83 16.11 -9.74
CA LYS A 164 -16.02 15.10 -10.78
C LYS A 164 -16.37 13.74 -10.16
N PHE A 165 -15.70 13.37 -9.07
CA PHE A 165 -16.01 12.14 -8.34
C PHE A 165 -17.43 12.16 -7.77
N GLN A 166 -17.86 13.25 -7.13
CA GLN A 166 -19.22 13.37 -6.61
C GLN A 166 -20.27 13.29 -7.72
N ALA A 167 -20.06 14.00 -8.83
CA ALA A 167 -20.97 13.95 -9.98
C ALA A 167 -21.04 12.53 -10.59
N TYR A 168 -19.87 11.89 -10.75
CA TYR A 168 -19.76 10.53 -11.26
C TYR A 168 -20.53 9.53 -10.40
N ILE A 169 -20.32 9.57 -9.08
CA ILE A 169 -20.98 8.67 -8.14
C ILE A 169 -22.47 8.96 -8.01
N ARG A 170 -22.91 10.22 -8.07
CA ARG A 170 -24.34 10.56 -8.11
C ARG A 170 -25.04 9.97 -9.34
N SER A 171 -24.36 9.97 -10.48
CA SER A 171 -24.88 9.36 -11.71
C SER A 171 -24.92 7.83 -11.64
N LYS A 172 -23.87 7.19 -11.09
CA LYS A 172 -23.75 5.72 -11.04
C LYS A 172 -24.51 5.07 -9.89
N HIS A 173 -24.60 5.74 -8.76
CA HIS A 173 -25.18 5.23 -7.51
C HIS A 173 -26.17 6.23 -6.91
N PRO A 174 -27.26 6.59 -7.64
CA PRO A 174 -28.21 7.60 -7.20
C PRO A 174 -28.90 7.25 -5.86
N GLN A 175 -28.97 5.97 -5.49
CA GLN A 175 -29.48 5.50 -4.20
C GLN A 175 -28.70 6.03 -2.99
N LEU A 176 -27.45 6.49 -3.18
CA LEU A 176 -26.67 7.13 -2.11
C LEU A 176 -27.06 8.59 -1.86
N PHE A 177 -28.00 9.17 -2.62
CA PHE A 177 -28.35 10.59 -2.50
C PHE A 177 -29.85 10.82 -2.33
N LYS A 178 -30.58 9.74 -2.04
CA LYS A 178 -32.00 9.78 -1.70
C LYS A 178 -32.19 9.89 -0.19
#